data_AF-A0A2E9EWP3-F1
#
_entry.id   AF-A0A2E9EWP3-F1
#
_cell.length_a   1.000
_cell.length_b   1.000
_cell.length_c   1.000
_cell.angle_alpha   90.00
_cell.angle_beta   90.00
_cell.angle_gamma   90.00
#
_symmetry.space_group_name_H-M   'P 1'
#
loop_
_entity.id
_entity.type
_entity.pdbx_description
1 polymer ?
#
loop_
_entity_poly.entity_id
_entity_poly.type
_entity_poly.pdbx_seq_one_letter_code
_entity_poly.pdbx_strand_id
1 'polypeptide(L)'
;MGGAAFTGCSALTRIEVAAGNVNYTEVNGVLFNTEMTLLHTYPAAKTGANYVIPDSVTSIGADAFQGCTNLTGIMIPDSVTNIGGAAFRDCTSLMDITIPDSVTSIGRKAFRECPAVVEIRP
;
A
#
# COMPACT_ATOMS: atom_id res chain seq x y z
N MET A 1 -8.32 3.27 -13.35
CA MET A 1 -9.14 2.77 -12.23
C MET A 1 -8.80 3.65 -11.03
N GLY A 2 -9.76 3.96 -10.17
CA GLY A 2 -9.48 4.71 -8.93
C GLY A 2 -8.94 3.77 -7.84
N GLY A 3 -8.31 4.33 -6.80
CA GLY A 3 -7.71 3.56 -5.69
C GLY A 3 -8.64 2.52 -5.03
N ALA A 4 -9.95 2.77 -5.07
CA ALA A 4 -10.95 1.90 -4.47
C ALA A 4 -11.46 0.74 -5.37
N ALA A 5 -10.89 0.51 -6.55
CA ALA A 5 -11.41 -0.49 -7.50
C ALA A 5 -11.44 -1.92 -6.95
N PHE A 6 -10.59 -2.22 -5.97
CA PHE A 6 -10.52 -3.52 -5.29
C PHE A 6 -10.83 -3.42 -3.79
N THR A 7 -11.35 -2.28 -3.34
CA THR A 7 -11.78 -2.10 -1.95
C THR A 7 -12.91 -3.08 -1.63
N GLY A 8 -12.71 -3.88 -0.59
CA GLY A 8 -13.68 -4.90 -0.17
C GLY A 8 -13.47 -6.28 -0.79
N CYS A 9 -12.52 -6.46 -1.71
CA CYS A 9 -12.09 -7.77 -2.19
C CYS A 9 -11.22 -8.47 -1.13
N SER A 10 -11.80 -8.80 0.03
CA SER A 10 -11.09 -9.36 1.19
C SER A 10 -10.52 -10.76 0.97
N ALA A 11 -10.94 -11.45 -0.10
CA ALA A 11 -10.42 -12.76 -0.50
C ALA A 11 -9.36 -12.69 -1.62
N LEU A 12 -9.02 -11.49 -2.11
CA LEU A 12 -8.04 -11.33 -3.19
C LEU A 12 -6.62 -11.60 -2.67
N THR A 13 -5.98 -12.63 -3.20
CA THR A 13 -4.62 -13.05 -2.79
C THR A 13 -3.52 -12.55 -3.71
N ARG A 14 -3.85 -12.29 -4.98
CA ARG A 14 -2.93 -11.75 -6.00
C ARG A 14 -3.70 -11.10 -7.16
N ILE A 15 -3.06 -10.15 -7.82
CA ILE A 15 -3.50 -9.54 -9.07
C ILE A 15 -2.56 -10.01 -10.19
N GLU A 16 -3.11 -10.28 -11.37
CA GLU A 16 -2.33 -10.54 -12.59
C GLU A 16 -2.71 -9.48 -13.62
N VAL A 17 -1.71 -8.95 -14.31
CA VAL A 17 -1.91 -7.98 -15.38
C VAL A 17 -1.44 -8.60 -16.69
N ALA A 18 -2.30 -8.56 -17.71
CA ALA A 18 -1.97 -9.12 -19.00
C ALA A 18 -0.76 -8.41 -19.64
N ALA A 19 0.08 -9.19 -20.30
CA ALA A 19 1.20 -8.66 -21.08
C ALA A 19 0.72 -7.61 -22.09
N GLY A 20 1.43 -6.47 -22.17
CA GLY A 20 1.06 -5.35 -23.03
C GLY A 20 0.07 -4.36 -22.43
N ASN A 21 -0.31 -4.50 -21.15
CA ASN A 21 -1.04 -3.44 -20.46
C ASN A 21 -0.17 -2.17 -20.36
N VAL A 22 -0.67 -1.06 -20.91
CA VAL A 22 0.08 0.20 -20.99
C VAL A 22 -0.10 1.11 -19.78
N ASN A 23 -1.01 0.77 -18.86
CA ASN A 23 -1.36 1.61 -17.71
C ASN A 23 -0.94 0.99 -16.36
N TYR A 24 -0.90 -0.34 -16.28
CA TYR A 24 -0.60 -1.06 -15.05
C TYR A 24 0.43 -2.14 -15.26
N THR A 25 1.13 -2.46 -14.18
CA THR A 25 1.98 -3.64 -14.05
C THR A 25 1.77 -4.23 -12.66
N GLU A 26 2.20 -5.46 -12.46
CA GLU A 26 2.19 -6.14 -11.18
C GLU A 26 3.57 -6.69 -10.83
N VAL A 27 3.87 -6.66 -9.53
CA VAL A 27 5.06 -7.30 -8.98
C VAL A 27 4.62 -8.23 -7.86
N ASN A 28 4.86 -9.53 -8.03
CA ASN A 28 4.49 -10.57 -7.06
C ASN A 28 3.00 -10.49 -6.61
N GLY A 29 2.13 -10.11 -7.53
CA GLY A 29 0.69 -9.99 -7.31
C GLY A 29 0.20 -8.66 -6.73
N VAL A 30 1.09 -7.68 -6.51
CA VAL A 30 0.76 -6.31 -6.09
C VAL A 30 0.69 -5.42 -7.31
N LEU A 31 -0.33 -4.56 -7.40
CA LEU A 31 -0.61 -3.73 -8.57
C LEU A 31 0.05 -2.35 -8.46
N PHE A 32 0.68 -1.93 -9.55
CA PHE A 32 1.34 -0.63 -9.73
C PHE A 32 0.91 0.03 -11.05
N ASN A 33 1.25 1.30 -11.24
CA ASN A 33 1.35 1.86 -12.58
C ASN A 33 2.57 1.28 -13.33
N THR A 34 2.60 1.42 -14.65
CA THR A 34 3.70 0.90 -15.49
C THR A 34 5.07 1.50 -15.15
N GLU A 35 5.12 2.73 -14.63
CA GLU A 35 6.36 3.36 -14.17
C GLU A 35 6.84 2.85 -12.80
N MET A 36 6.03 2.06 -12.10
CA MET A 36 6.26 1.60 -10.72
C MET A 36 6.53 2.73 -9.71
N THR A 37 5.97 3.90 -9.96
CA THR A 37 6.02 5.08 -9.08
C THR A 37 4.81 5.18 -8.16
N LEU A 38 3.72 4.50 -8.49
CA LEU A 38 2.48 4.44 -7.71
C LEU A 38 2.17 3.01 -7.34
N LEU A 39 2.18 2.70 -6.04
CA LEU A 39 1.58 1.46 -5.52
C LEU A 39 0.06 1.67 -5.48
N HIS A 40 -0.64 0.97 -6.38
CA HIS A 40 -2.07 1.15 -6.56
C HIS A 40 -2.87 0.26 -5.60
N THR A 41 -2.55 -1.03 -5.53
CA THR A 41 -3.32 -1.98 -4.71
C THR A 41 -2.46 -3.15 -4.23
N TYR A 42 -2.46 -3.37 -2.93
CA TYR A 42 -2.01 -4.57 -2.26
C TYR A 42 -3.21 -5.48 -1.99
N PRO A 43 -3.21 -6.75 -2.42
CA PRO A 43 -4.35 -7.64 -2.21
C PRO A 43 -4.56 -7.95 -0.72
N ALA A 44 -5.77 -7.71 -0.19
CA ALA A 44 -6.06 -7.78 1.24
C ALA A 44 -5.85 -9.18 1.86
N ALA A 45 -6.06 -10.26 1.09
CA ALA A 45 -5.80 -11.64 1.52
C ALA A 45 -4.42 -12.15 1.09
N LYS A 46 -3.55 -11.31 0.51
CA LYS A 46 -2.18 -11.72 0.20
C LYS A 46 -1.48 -12.18 1.48
N THR A 47 -0.89 -13.37 1.43
CA THR A 47 -0.13 -13.94 2.54
C THR A 47 1.27 -13.32 2.58
N GLY A 48 1.81 -13.22 3.79
CA GLY A 48 3.08 -12.55 4.06
C GLY A 48 2.87 -11.47 5.11
N ALA A 49 3.54 -11.65 6.25
CA ALA A 49 3.40 -10.77 7.40
C ALA A 49 4.05 -9.40 7.15
N ASN A 50 5.11 -9.33 6.33
CA ASN A 50 5.85 -8.11 6.09
C ASN A 50 5.90 -7.78 4.60
N TYR A 51 5.87 -6.49 4.28
CA TYR A 51 6.02 -6.00 2.92
C TYR A 51 7.04 -4.86 2.84
N VAL A 52 7.91 -4.92 1.83
CA VAL A 52 8.87 -3.86 1.51
C VAL A 52 8.40 -3.20 0.22
N ILE A 53 8.06 -1.93 0.28
CA ILE A 53 7.68 -1.16 -0.90
C ILE A 53 8.95 -0.89 -1.72
N PRO A 54 8.95 -1.09 -3.06
CA PRO A 54 10.12 -0.81 -3.89
C PRO A 54 10.55 0.66 -3.87
N ASP A 55 11.86 0.94 -3.91
CA ASP A 55 12.44 2.30 -3.91
C ASP A 55 12.06 3.16 -5.13
N SER A 56 11.47 2.57 -6.17
CA SER A 56 10.92 3.33 -7.30
C SER A 56 9.61 4.04 -6.96
N VAL A 57 8.90 3.59 -5.91
CA VAL A 57 7.59 4.10 -5.53
C VAL A 57 7.73 5.46 -4.87
N THR A 58 7.02 6.46 -5.39
CA THR A 58 6.94 7.81 -4.84
C THR A 58 5.59 8.09 -4.18
N SER A 59 4.57 7.30 -4.49
CA SER A 59 3.21 7.48 -3.97
C SER A 59 2.54 6.15 -3.60
N ILE A 60 1.87 6.15 -2.45
CA ILE A 60 0.96 5.07 -2.04
C ILE A 60 -0.47 5.54 -2.31
N GLY A 61 -1.19 4.79 -3.13
CA GLY A 61 -2.54 5.12 -3.56
C GLY A 61 -3.56 5.19 -2.42
N ALA A 62 -4.70 5.86 -2.69
CA ALA A 62 -5.85 5.79 -1.80
C ALA A 62 -6.35 4.35 -1.68
N ASP A 63 -6.70 3.94 -0.45
CA ASP A 63 -7.16 2.58 -0.12
C ASP A 63 -6.18 1.44 -0.49
N ALA A 64 -4.92 1.74 -0.83
CA ALA A 64 -4.00 0.78 -1.43
C ALA A 64 -3.75 -0.49 -0.60
N PHE A 65 -3.77 -0.38 0.73
CA PHE A 65 -3.64 -1.49 1.67
C PHE A 65 -4.90 -1.67 2.52
N GLN A 66 -6.04 -1.07 2.15
CA GLN A 66 -7.23 -1.11 2.99
C GLN A 66 -7.65 -2.54 3.33
N GLY A 67 -7.82 -2.82 4.63
CA GLY A 67 -8.28 -4.13 5.12
C GLY A 67 -7.24 -5.24 5.02
N CYS A 68 -5.95 -4.93 4.88
CA CYS A 68 -4.88 -5.92 4.92
C CYS A 68 -4.67 -6.44 6.34
N THR A 69 -5.55 -7.33 6.82
CA THR A 69 -5.52 -7.88 8.18
C THR A 69 -4.46 -8.96 8.40
N ASN A 70 -3.79 -9.42 7.34
CA ASN A 70 -2.66 -10.35 7.43
C ASN A 70 -1.29 -9.64 7.50
N LEU A 71 -1.25 -8.34 7.18
CA LEU A 71 -0.02 -7.56 7.14
C LEU A 71 0.31 -7.05 8.55
N THR A 72 1.48 -7.39 9.07
CA THR A 72 1.98 -7.00 10.40
C THR A 72 3.06 -5.92 10.35
N GLY A 73 3.80 -5.84 9.24
CA GLY A 73 4.89 -4.87 9.07
C GLY A 73 4.98 -4.31 7.66
N ILE A 74 5.29 -3.03 7.54
CA ILE A 74 5.58 -2.40 6.25
C ILE A 74 6.77 -1.45 6.32
N MET A 75 7.69 -1.61 5.37
CA MET A 75 8.81 -0.70 5.15
C MET A 75 8.47 0.23 3.99
N ILE A 76 8.37 1.53 4.30
CA ILE A 76 8.15 2.61 3.34
C ILE A 76 9.50 3.25 3.02
N PRO A 77 9.96 3.25 1.75
CA PRO A 77 11.25 3.82 1.38
C PRO A 77 11.21 5.36 1.34
N ASP A 78 12.38 5.99 1.45
CA ASP A 78 12.57 7.44 1.44
C ASP A 78 12.18 8.10 0.10
N SER A 79 11.93 7.31 -0.94
CA SER A 79 11.39 7.79 -2.21
C SER A 79 9.92 8.22 -2.10
N VAL A 80 9.17 7.73 -1.10
CA VAL A 80 7.75 8.01 -0.95
C VAL A 80 7.55 9.41 -0.39
N THR A 81 6.79 10.24 -1.11
CA THR A 81 6.44 11.59 -0.70
C THR A 81 4.96 11.73 -0.32
N ASN A 82 4.11 10.80 -0.77
CA ASN A 82 2.66 10.90 -0.64
C ASN A 82 2.02 9.58 -0.19
N ILE A 83 1.19 9.64 0.85
CA ILE A 83 0.33 8.54 1.31
C ILE A 83 -1.13 8.93 1.12
N GLY A 84 -1.87 8.13 0.34
CA GLY A 84 -3.26 8.38 -0.01
C GLY A 84 -4.25 8.30 1.16
N GLY A 85 -5.46 8.83 0.95
CA GLY A 85 -6.55 8.70 1.92
C GLY A 85 -6.91 7.24 2.17
N ALA A 86 -7.14 6.89 3.44
CA ALA A 86 -7.45 5.53 3.88
C ALA A 86 -6.48 4.42 3.40
N ALA A 87 -5.25 4.77 3.00
CA ALA A 87 -4.28 3.83 2.44
C ALA A 87 -4.06 2.58 3.29
N PHE A 88 -4.02 2.69 4.62
CA PHE A 88 -3.86 1.60 5.59
C PHE A 88 -5.07 1.44 6.51
N ARG A 89 -6.24 1.89 6.05
CA ARG A 89 -7.45 1.81 6.86
C ARG A 89 -7.82 0.34 7.11
N ASP A 90 -8.24 0.04 8.33
CA ASP A 90 -8.69 -1.29 8.76
C ASP A 90 -7.58 -2.38 8.62
N CYS A 91 -6.30 -2.00 8.57
CA CYS A 91 -5.14 -2.90 8.70
C CYS A 91 -4.95 -3.32 10.17
N THR A 92 -5.86 -4.13 10.70
CA THR A 92 -5.97 -4.40 12.14
C THR A 92 -4.82 -5.21 12.75
N SER A 93 -3.93 -5.76 11.94
CA SER A 93 -2.75 -6.51 12.41
C SER A 93 -1.44 -5.78 12.17
N LEU A 94 -1.48 -4.62 11.51
CA LEU A 94 -0.28 -3.84 11.22
C LEU A 94 0.21 -3.25 12.54
N MET A 95 1.41 -3.65 12.95
CA MET A 95 2.04 -3.24 14.21
C MET A 95 3.33 -2.45 13.97
N ASP A 96 4.03 -2.71 12.86
CA ASP A 96 5.31 -2.10 12.53
C ASP A 96 5.20 -1.30 11.22
N ILE A 97 5.29 0.02 11.34
CA ILE A 97 5.34 0.94 10.21
C ILE A 97 6.17 2.15 10.60
N THR A 98 7.21 2.40 9.80
CA THR A 98 7.99 3.64 9.88
C THR A 98 7.57 4.56 8.75
N ILE A 99 7.24 5.81 9.07
CA ILE A 99 7.00 6.86 8.07
C ILE A 99 8.30 7.67 7.90
N PRO A 100 8.92 7.66 6.71
CA PRO A 100 10.14 8.44 6.48
C PRO A 100 9.83 9.95 6.36
N ASP A 101 10.83 10.78 6.68
CA ASP A 101 10.77 12.24 6.61
C ASP A 101 10.46 12.79 5.20
N SER A 102 10.70 11.98 4.16
CA SER A 102 10.33 12.30 2.79
C SER A 102 8.82 12.45 2.59
N VAL A 103 7.99 11.86 3.46
CA VAL A 103 6.53 11.90 3.36
C VAL A 103 6.03 13.29 3.75
N THR A 104 5.65 14.06 2.73
CA THR A 104 5.15 15.43 2.89
C THR A 104 3.63 15.53 2.95
N SER A 105 2.92 14.45 2.61
CA SER A 105 1.46 14.43 2.58
C SER A 105 0.88 13.08 3.02
N ILE A 106 -0.01 13.11 4.02
CA ILE A 106 -0.77 11.95 4.50
C ILE A 106 -2.26 12.23 4.35
N GLY A 107 -2.95 11.37 3.61
CA GLY A 107 -4.36 11.51 3.31
C GLY A 107 -5.26 11.27 4.53
N ARG A 108 -6.48 11.80 4.45
CA ARG A 108 -7.50 11.64 5.49
C ARG A 108 -7.72 10.15 5.82
N LYS A 109 -7.73 9.82 7.12
CA LYS A 109 -7.97 8.45 7.64
C LYS A 109 -6.95 7.40 7.16
N ALA A 110 -5.77 7.79 6.67
CA ALA A 110 -4.76 6.86 6.16
C ALA A 110 -4.50 5.68 7.11
N PHE A 111 -4.49 5.91 8.43
CA PHE A 111 -4.22 4.89 9.46
C PHE A 111 -5.43 4.60 10.37
N ARG A 112 -6.66 4.81 9.89
CA ARG A 112 -7.86 4.56 10.72
C ARG A 112 -8.01 3.06 11.03
N GLU A 113 -8.29 2.71 12.29
CA GLU A 113 -8.36 1.31 12.78
C GLU A 113 -7.05 0.51 12.54
N CYS A 114 -5.92 1.20 12.43
CA CYS A 114 -4.60 0.59 12.42
C CYS A 114 -4.03 0.67 13.84
N PRO A 115 -3.69 -0.46 14.51
CA PRO A 115 -3.19 -0.43 15.88
C PRO A 115 -1.70 -0.06 15.96
N ALA A 116 -0.98 -0.06 14.84
CA ALA A 116 0.43 0.34 14.81
C ALA A 116 0.63 1.70 15.49
N VAL A 117 1.65 1.76 16.33
CA VAL A 117 2.21 3.02 16.77
C VAL A 117 2.94 3.60 15.57
N VAL A 118 2.43 4.70 15.01
CA VAL A 118 3.11 5.40 13.93
C VAL A 118 4.30 6.15 14.54
N GLU A 119 5.49 5.55 14.48
CA GLU A 119 6.73 6.26 14.80
C GLU A 119 7.23 6.98 13.55
N ILE A 120 7.45 8.28 13.69
CA ILE A 120 8.12 9.12 12.69
C ILE A 120 9.61 9.03 13.03
N ARG A 121 10.44 8.51 12.11
CA ARG A 121 11.91 8.52 12.28
C ARG A 121 12.48 9.71 11.50
N PRO A 122 13.37 10.51 12.13
CA PRO A 122 14.12 11.56 11.44
C PRO A 122 15.18 10.98 10.49
#